data_AF-A0A972S994-F1
#
_entry.id   AF-A0A972S994-F1
#
_cell.length_a   1.000
_cell.length_b   1.000
_cell.length_c   1.000
_cell.angle_alpha   90.00
_cell.angle_beta   90.00
_cell.angle_gamma   90.00
#
_symmetry.space_group_name_H-M   'P 1'
#
loop_
_entity.id
_entity.type
_entity.pdbx_description
1 polymer ?
#
loop_
_entity_poly.entity_id
_entity_poly.type
_entity_poly.pdbx_seq_one_letter_code
_entity_poly.pdbx_strand_id
1 'polypeptide(L)'
;MQTFSDMQRNSSYQRVIVKILTAGILVLYEALTSAYPFLPSLFGVFFVYLLFYFDSKLRFYEITYSFLYLTIYELDKGFYLFSFIIFFIIYYNFVKDEIKKYIFCKGCLAFFYTLTGYLGYYLINFIIAFILNDPKPILGYDNISYFTNIFIDTFLVLLIFKKKL
;
A
#
# COMPACT_ATOMS: atom_id res chain seq x y z
N MET A 1 53.23 -17.87 7.21
CA MET A 1 52.88 -17.04 6.03
C MET A 1 52.06 -17.93 5.12
N GLN A 2 50.79 -17.69 4.80
CA GLN A 2 50.13 -16.42 4.53
C GLN A 2 48.75 -16.34 5.22
N THR A 3 48.45 -15.13 5.65
CA THR A 3 47.12 -14.59 5.91
C THR A 3 46.21 -14.73 4.69
N PHE A 4 45.08 -15.41 4.85
CA PHE A 4 43.86 -15.10 4.09
C PHE A 4 42.81 -14.63 5.10
N SER A 5 43.05 -13.43 5.62
CA SER A 5 42.03 -12.59 6.23
C SER A 5 41.10 -12.05 5.13
N ASP A 6 39.83 -11.91 5.50
CA ASP A 6 38.81 -11.07 4.87
C ASP A 6 38.13 -11.56 3.58
N MET A 7 37.35 -12.64 3.75
CA MET A 7 36.05 -12.72 3.07
C MET A 7 34.94 -12.57 4.11
N GLN A 8 34.83 -11.39 4.73
CA GLN A 8 33.60 -11.03 5.44
C GLN A 8 32.50 -10.88 4.39
N ARG A 9 31.63 -11.89 4.28
CA ARG A 9 30.34 -11.80 3.57
C ARG A 9 29.59 -10.60 4.15
N ASN A 10 29.66 -9.48 3.44
CA ASN A 10 29.10 -8.23 3.91
C ASN A 10 27.57 -8.33 3.89
N SER A 11 27.00 -8.56 5.07
CA SER A 11 25.57 -8.75 5.31
C SER A 11 24.72 -7.58 4.80
N SER A 12 25.34 -6.40 4.62
CA SER A 12 24.73 -5.22 4.01
C SER A 12 24.41 -5.42 2.53
N TYR A 13 25.33 -5.96 1.73
CA TYR A 13 25.10 -6.22 0.29
C TYR A 13 24.01 -7.27 0.08
N GLN A 14 24.02 -8.35 0.88
CA GLN A 14 22.99 -9.37 0.82
C GLN A 14 21.59 -8.79 1.13
N ARG A 15 21.50 -7.88 2.11
CA ARG A 15 20.23 -7.22 2.45
C ARG A 15 19.71 -6.33 1.31
N VAL A 16 20.60 -5.62 0.62
CA VAL A 16 20.24 -4.79 -0.55
C VAL A 16 19.73 -5.66 -1.70
N ILE A 17 20.42 -6.76 -2.02
CA ILE A 17 20.00 -7.69 -3.09
C ILE A 17 18.61 -8.26 -2.80
N VAL A 18 18.35 -8.69 -1.56
CA VAL A 18 17.04 -9.21 -1.17
C VAL A 18 15.95 -8.15 -1.32
N LYS A 19 16.21 -6.89 -0.94
CA LYS A 19 15.25 -5.79 -1.11
C LYS A 19 14.93 -5.51 -2.58
N ILE A 20 15.94 -5.46 -3.44
CA ILE A 20 15.75 -5.26 -4.89
C ILE A 20 14.95 -6.41 -5.49
N LEU A 21 15.29 -7.65 -5.14
CA LEU A 21 14.57 -8.83 -5.62
C LEU A 21 13.11 -8.85 -5.13
N THR A 22 12.87 -8.44 -3.88
CA THR A 22 11.51 -8.31 -3.34
C THR A 22 10.71 -7.24 -4.09
N ALA A 23 11.32 -6.09 -4.39
CA ALA A 23 10.67 -5.05 -5.19
C ALA A 23 10.32 -5.56 -6.61
N GLY A 24 11.23 -6.28 -7.26
CA GLY A 24 10.96 -6.90 -8.56
C GLY A 24 9.80 -7.90 -8.53
N ILE A 25 9.71 -8.73 -7.49
CA ILE A 25 8.58 -9.65 -7.29
C ILE A 25 7.27 -8.88 -7.09
N LEU A 26 7.29 -7.77 -6.34
CA LEU A 26 6.09 -6.95 -6.13
C LEU A 26 5.58 -6.30 -7.42
N VAL A 27 6.49 -5.83 -8.29
CA VAL A 27 6.11 -5.29 -9.61
C VAL A 27 5.51 -6.37 -10.50
N LEU A 28 6.13 -7.56 -10.52
CA LEU A 28 5.57 -8.70 -11.25
C LEU A 28 4.21 -9.12 -10.70
N TYR A 29 4.06 -9.13 -9.37
CA TYR A 29 2.80 -9.42 -8.71
C TYR A 29 1.70 -8.44 -9.15
N GLU A 30 1.99 -7.14 -9.16
CA GLU A 30 1.05 -6.12 -9.59
C GLU A 30 0.58 -6.37 -11.03
N ALA A 31 1.52 -6.64 -11.95
CA ALA A 31 1.18 -6.99 -13.32
C ALA A 31 0.30 -8.26 -13.41
N LEU A 32 0.52 -9.25 -12.54
CA LEU A 32 -0.33 -10.43 -12.45
C LEU A 32 -1.75 -10.11 -11.94
N THR A 33 -1.92 -9.13 -11.05
CA THR A 33 -3.25 -8.73 -10.56
C THR A 33 -4.12 -8.17 -11.68
N SER A 34 -3.53 -7.55 -12.71
CA SER A 34 -4.24 -7.10 -13.89
C SER A 34 -4.66 -8.23 -14.83
N ALA A 35 -3.88 -9.32 -14.87
CA ALA A 35 -4.23 -10.51 -15.66
C ALA A 35 -5.24 -11.42 -14.96
N TYR A 36 -5.22 -11.46 -13.62
CA TYR A 36 -6.02 -12.38 -12.82
C TYR A 36 -6.82 -11.61 -11.75
N PRO A 37 -8.11 -11.32 -11.99
CA PRO A 37 -8.97 -10.56 -11.08
C PRO A 37 -9.15 -11.18 -9.68
N PHE A 38 -8.82 -12.46 -9.51
CA PHE A 38 -8.87 -13.15 -8.22
C PHE A 38 -7.71 -12.77 -7.28
N LEU A 39 -6.59 -12.27 -7.81
CA LEU A 39 -5.46 -11.84 -6.99
C LEU A 39 -5.73 -10.45 -6.40
N PRO A 40 -5.56 -10.27 -5.07
CA PRO A 40 -5.74 -8.98 -4.43
C PRO A 40 -4.62 -8.02 -4.85
N SER A 41 -4.92 -6.73 -4.98
CA SER A 41 -3.90 -5.73 -5.34
C SER A 41 -3.00 -5.31 -4.17
N LEU A 42 -3.21 -5.84 -2.96
CA LEU A 42 -2.47 -5.50 -1.73
C LEU A 42 -2.45 -4.00 -1.37
N PHE A 43 -3.26 -3.18 -2.04
CA PHE A 43 -3.30 -1.73 -1.87
C PHE A 43 -3.59 -1.37 -0.41
N GLY A 44 -4.60 -2.01 0.19
CA GLY A 44 -4.97 -1.80 1.59
C GLY A 44 -3.87 -2.23 2.56
N VAL A 45 -3.12 -3.28 2.24
CA VAL A 45 -2.00 -3.75 3.06
C VAL A 45 -0.88 -2.71 3.11
N PHE A 46 -0.46 -2.18 1.95
CA PHE A 46 0.57 -1.15 1.86
C PHE A 46 0.09 0.19 2.41
N PHE A 47 -1.18 0.55 2.22
CA PHE A 47 -1.77 1.74 2.83
C PHE A 47 -1.71 1.68 4.36
N VAL A 48 -2.17 0.58 4.96
CA VAL A 48 -2.13 0.41 6.43
C VAL A 48 -0.69 0.31 6.94
N TYR A 49 0.21 -0.30 6.16
CA TYR A 49 1.64 -0.28 6.47
C TYR A 49 2.17 1.15 6.62
N LEU A 50 1.88 2.01 5.63
CA LEU A 50 2.28 3.41 5.66
C LEU A 50 1.69 4.12 6.89
N LEU A 51 0.40 3.95 7.19
CA LEU A 51 -0.23 4.59 8.37
C LEU A 51 0.49 4.30 9.69
N PHE A 52 0.99 3.07 9.87
CA PHE A 52 1.63 2.64 11.12
C PHE A 52 3.14 2.89 11.20
N TYR A 53 3.80 3.14 10.07
CA TYR A 53 5.25 3.25 10.01
C TYR A 53 5.76 4.57 9.46
N PHE A 54 4.89 5.47 8.99
CA PHE A 54 5.28 6.76 8.42
C PHE A 54 6.22 7.59 9.32
N ASP A 55 5.95 7.69 10.62
CA ASP A 55 6.79 8.46 11.56
C ASP A 55 8.14 7.77 11.89
N SER A 56 8.34 6.52 11.45
CA SER A 56 9.52 5.75 11.85
C SER A 56 10.74 6.08 10.99
N LYS A 57 11.64 6.91 11.55
CA LYS A 57 12.91 7.30 10.89
C LYS A 57 13.78 6.12 10.45
N LEU A 58 13.69 4.99 11.17
CA LEU A 58 14.48 3.78 10.89
C LEU A 58 13.99 3.00 9.65
N ARG A 59 12.83 3.33 9.08
CA ARG A 59 12.20 2.57 7.99
C ARG A 59 11.98 3.38 6.72
N PHE A 60 12.81 4.41 6.52
CA PHE A 60 12.69 5.31 5.36
C PHE A 60 12.65 4.54 4.04
N TYR A 61 13.54 3.56 3.85
CA TYR A 61 13.58 2.78 2.61
C TYR A 61 12.30 1.99 2.38
N GLU A 62 11.76 1.34 3.41
CA GLU A 62 10.54 0.55 3.34
C GLU A 62 9.30 1.41 3.04
N ILE A 63 9.24 2.62 3.60
CA ILE A 63 8.21 3.61 3.30
C ILE A 63 8.31 4.03 1.83
N THR A 64 9.50 4.36 1.35
CA THR A 64 9.73 4.73 -0.05
C THR A 64 9.35 3.61 -1.02
N TYR A 65 9.68 2.35 -0.72
CA TYR A 65 9.25 1.21 -1.52
C TYR A 65 7.73 1.04 -1.53
N SER A 66 7.06 1.31 -0.41
CA SER A 66 5.59 1.24 -0.33
C SER A 66 4.93 2.32 -1.18
N PHE A 67 5.45 3.57 -1.15
CA PHE A 67 4.97 4.63 -2.04
C PHE A 67 5.23 4.32 -3.52
N LEU A 68 6.42 3.77 -3.84
CA LEU A 68 6.75 3.39 -5.21
C LEU A 68 5.81 2.29 -5.72
N TYR A 69 5.56 1.26 -4.90
CA TYR A 69 4.59 0.20 -5.21
C TYR A 69 3.20 0.78 -5.48
N LEU A 70 2.72 1.67 -4.60
CA LEU A 70 1.40 2.27 -4.75
C LEU A 70 1.31 3.19 -5.96
N THR A 71 2.39 3.88 -6.34
CA THR A 71 2.45 4.68 -7.58
C THR A 71 2.35 3.79 -8.84
N ILE A 72 2.97 2.60 -8.82
CA ILE A 72 2.83 1.61 -9.90
C ILE A 72 1.39 1.09 -9.96
N TYR A 73 0.77 0.84 -8.81
CA TYR A 73 -0.66 0.50 -8.74
C TYR A 73 -1.55 1.58 -9.38
N GLU A 74 -1.27 2.88 -9.16
CA GLU A 74 -2.04 3.95 -9.81
C GLU A 74 -1.97 3.85 -11.34
N LEU A 75 -0.77 3.62 -11.87
CA LEU A 75 -0.52 3.47 -13.30
C LEU A 75 -1.24 2.25 -13.88
N ASP A 76 -1.16 1.12 -13.19
CA ASP A 76 -1.76 -0.14 -13.64
C ASP A 76 -3.29 -0.08 -13.67
N LYS A 77 -3.91 0.55 -12.67
CA LYS A 77 -5.37 0.71 -12.60
C LYS A 77 -5.92 1.93 -13.34
N GLY A 78 -5.05 2.74 -13.96
CA GLY A 78 -5.45 3.92 -14.72
C GLY A 78 -5.96 5.09 -13.86
N PHE A 79 -5.51 5.17 -12.61
CA PHE A 79 -5.77 6.32 -11.74
C PHE A 79 -4.79 7.47 -12.03
N TYR A 80 -5.08 8.65 -11.51
CA TYR A 80 -4.19 9.79 -11.67
C TYR A 80 -2.89 9.60 -10.88
N LEU A 81 -1.76 9.81 -11.55
CA LEU A 81 -0.44 9.76 -10.92
C LEU A 81 -0.34 10.70 -9.72
N PHE A 82 0.24 10.20 -8.63
CA PHE A 82 0.44 10.88 -7.36
C PHE A 82 -0.84 11.26 -6.60
N SER A 83 -2.01 10.84 -7.07
CA SER A 83 -3.28 11.06 -6.36
C SER A 83 -3.27 10.39 -4.98
N PHE A 84 -2.55 9.28 -4.85
CA PHE A 84 -2.37 8.53 -3.61
C PHE A 84 -1.58 9.32 -2.59
N ILE A 85 -0.55 10.06 -3.02
CA ILE A 85 0.25 10.89 -2.12
C ILE A 85 -0.63 12.00 -1.52
N ILE A 86 -1.42 12.66 -2.37
CA ILE A 86 -2.38 13.70 -1.95
C ILE A 86 -3.37 13.10 -0.95
N PHE A 87 -3.97 11.96 -1.29
CA PHE A 87 -4.88 11.24 -0.42
C PHE A 87 -4.23 10.89 0.92
N PHE A 88 -3.03 10.30 0.90
CA PHE A 88 -2.32 9.87 2.09
C PHE A 88 -2.02 11.05 3.04
N ILE A 89 -1.58 12.19 2.51
CA ILE A 89 -1.30 13.39 3.31
C ILE A 89 -2.58 13.88 4.01
N ILE A 90 -3.71 13.93 3.30
CA ILE A 90 -4.99 14.34 3.89
C ILE A 90 -5.42 13.33 4.96
N TYR A 91 -5.40 12.04 4.62
CA TYR A 91 -5.83 10.99 5.52
C TYR A 91 -5.00 10.92 6.79
N TYR A 92 -3.67 10.99 6.65
CA TYR A 92 -2.73 10.86 7.75
C TYR A 92 -2.90 11.97 8.78
N ASN A 93 -3.13 13.21 8.32
CA ASN A 93 -3.23 14.38 9.20
C ASN A 93 -4.63 14.56 9.80
N PHE A 94 -5.70 14.20 9.08
CA PHE A 94 -7.07 14.52 9.50
C PHE A 94 -7.92 13.32 9.93
N VAL A 95 -7.68 12.13 9.37
CA VAL A 95 -8.60 11.00 9.50
C VAL A 95 -8.06 9.92 10.44
N LYS A 96 -6.74 9.65 10.38
CA LYS A 96 -6.08 8.57 11.15
C LYS A 96 -6.41 8.60 12.64
N ASP A 97 -6.25 9.75 13.28
CA ASP A 97 -6.43 9.88 14.72
C ASP A 97 -7.91 9.85 15.13
N GLU A 98 -8.81 10.36 14.29
CA GLU A 98 -10.25 10.32 14.53
C GLU A 98 -10.76 8.88 14.54
N ILE A 99 -10.38 8.05 13.56
CA ILE A 99 -10.79 6.62 13.52
C ILE A 99 -10.33 5.89 14.78
N LYS A 100 -9.10 6.14 15.24
CA LYS A 100 -8.54 5.47 16.42
C LYS A 100 -9.26 5.88 17.73
N LYS A 101 -9.83 7.09 17.80
CA LYS A 101 -10.59 7.55 18.98
C LYS A 101 -11.93 6.82 19.13
N TYR A 102 -12.63 6.57 18.02
CA TYR A 102 -13.97 5.98 18.06
C TYR A 102 -14.00 4.45 18.02
N ILE A 103 -12.92 3.80 17.56
CA ILE A 103 -12.91 2.35 17.31
C ILE A 103 -11.91 1.63 18.23
N PHE A 104 -12.45 0.77 19.10
CA PHE A 104 -11.65 0.01 20.07
C PHE A 104 -11.34 -1.44 19.65
N CYS A 105 -12.10 -2.01 18.72
CA CYS A 105 -11.88 -3.38 18.26
C CYS A 105 -10.80 -3.43 17.18
N LYS A 106 -9.77 -4.28 17.38
CA LYS A 106 -8.66 -4.48 16.43
C LYS A 106 -9.12 -4.91 15.05
N GLY A 107 -10.10 -5.83 15.02
CA GLY A 107 -10.78 -6.31 13.81
C GLY A 107 -11.43 -5.18 13.04
N CYS A 108 -12.24 -4.39 13.75
CA CYS A 108 -12.92 -3.24 13.18
C CYS A 108 -11.93 -2.18 12.71
N LEU A 109 -10.90 -1.86 13.50
CA LEU A 109 -9.93 -0.82 13.15
C LEU A 109 -9.17 -1.15 11.85
N ALA A 110 -8.78 -2.42 11.66
CA ALA A 110 -8.22 -2.88 10.38
C ALA A 110 -9.20 -2.69 9.23
N PHE A 111 -10.45 -3.13 9.40
CA PHE A 111 -11.50 -2.99 8.39
C PHE A 111 -11.79 -1.53 8.04
N PHE A 112 -11.85 -0.63 9.03
CA PHE A 112 -12.09 0.78 8.78
C PHE A 112 -10.91 1.44 8.07
N TYR A 113 -9.65 1.10 8.42
CA TYR A 113 -8.51 1.62 7.68
C TYR A 113 -8.47 1.13 6.23
N THR A 114 -8.71 -0.15 5.97
CA THR A 114 -8.76 -0.65 4.59
C THR A 114 -9.92 -0.04 3.82
N LEU A 115 -11.14 -0.03 4.39
CA LEU A 115 -12.34 0.52 3.77
C LEU A 115 -12.16 2.00 3.42
N THR A 116 -11.71 2.82 4.38
CA THR A 116 -11.51 4.26 4.15
C THR A 116 -10.31 4.55 3.27
N GLY A 117 -9.30 3.67 3.25
CA GLY A 117 -8.20 3.72 2.29
C GLY A 117 -8.70 3.59 0.86
N TYR A 118 -9.44 2.53 0.56
CA TYR A 118 -10.01 2.29 -0.77
C TYR A 118 -11.02 3.37 -1.17
N LEU A 119 -12.04 3.61 -0.34
CA LEU A 119 -13.09 4.59 -0.64
C LEU A 119 -12.54 6.01 -0.71
N GLY A 120 -11.67 6.40 0.22
CA GLY A 120 -11.08 7.73 0.25
C GLY A 120 -10.17 7.99 -0.94
N TYR A 121 -9.38 7.00 -1.34
CA TYR A 121 -8.54 7.09 -2.54
C TYR A 121 -9.37 7.23 -3.82
N TYR A 122 -10.46 6.46 -3.93
CA TYR A 122 -11.41 6.60 -5.04
C TYR A 122 -12.03 8.01 -5.08
N LEU A 123 -12.42 8.55 -3.92
CA LEU A 123 -12.98 9.90 -3.83
C LEU A 123 -12.01 10.98 -4.30
N ILE A 124 -10.72 10.90 -3.97
CA ILE A 124 -9.71 11.85 -4.45
C ILE A 124 -9.58 11.77 -5.97
N ASN A 125 -9.53 10.57 -6.54
CA ASN A 125 -9.50 10.40 -8.00
C ASN A 125 -10.76 10.93 -8.68
N PHE A 126 -11.92 10.75 -8.06
CA PHE A 126 -13.19 11.33 -8.54
C PHE A 126 -13.16 12.86 -8.53
N ILE A 127 -12.63 13.47 -7.47
CA ILE A 127 -12.48 14.93 -7.37
C ILE A 127 -11.52 15.45 -8.45
N ILE A 128 -10.39 14.76 -8.67
CA ILE A 128 -9.42 15.14 -9.71
C ILE A 128 -10.07 15.05 -11.10
N ALA A 129 -10.77 13.96 -11.42
CA ALA A 129 -11.50 13.83 -12.68
C ALA A 129 -12.54 14.94 -12.88
N PHE A 130 -13.25 15.30 -11.81
CA PHE A 130 -14.22 16.39 -11.84
C PHE A 130 -13.56 17.74 -12.14
N ILE A 131 -12.40 18.03 -11.55
CA ILE A 131 -11.65 19.27 -11.81
C ILE A 131 -11.13 19.31 -13.25
N LEU A 132 -10.69 18.17 -13.79
CA LEU A 132 -10.12 18.06 -15.14
C LEU A 132 -11.18 17.91 -16.25
N ASN A 133 -12.46 17.74 -15.90
CA ASN A 133 -13.55 17.39 -16.82
C ASN A 133 -13.29 16.09 -17.64
N ASP A 134 -12.52 15.18 -17.07
CA ASP A 134 -12.21 13.88 -17.64
C ASP A 134 -13.33 12.86 -17.38
N PRO A 135 -13.37 11.74 -18.13
CA PRO A 135 -14.24 10.63 -17.80
C PRO A 135 -13.96 10.17 -16.36
N LYS A 136 -15.04 10.09 -15.56
CA LYS A 136 -14.96 9.69 -14.16
C LYS A 136 -14.28 8.32 -14.06
N PRO A 137 -13.38 8.12 -13.07
CA PRO A 137 -12.77 6.82 -12.86
C PRO A 137 -13.88 5.79 -12.63
N ILE A 138 -13.94 4.83 -13.52
CA ILE A 138 -14.81 3.67 -13.37
C ILE A 138 -14.16 2.85 -12.25
N LEU A 139 -14.91 2.56 -11.19
CA LEU A 139 -14.52 1.51 -10.24
C LEU A 139 -14.23 0.28 -11.11
N GLY A 140 -12.96 -0.15 -11.22
CA GLY A 140 -12.46 -0.97 -12.33
C GLY A 140 -13.33 -2.15 -12.76
N TYR A 141 -13.11 -2.62 -13.99
CA TYR A 141 -13.93 -3.47 -14.89
C TYR A 141 -14.89 -4.55 -14.32
N ASP A 142 -14.81 -4.92 -13.05
CA ASP A 142 -15.87 -5.64 -12.32
C ASP A 142 -15.96 -5.09 -10.89
N ASN A 143 -17.03 -4.34 -10.56
CA ASN A 143 -17.30 -3.78 -9.23
C ASN A 143 -17.14 -4.80 -8.08
N ILE A 144 -17.32 -6.09 -8.39
CA ILE A 144 -17.15 -7.20 -7.46
C ILE A 144 -15.69 -7.30 -6.98
N SER A 145 -14.72 -7.12 -7.88
CA SER A 145 -13.29 -7.24 -7.59
C SER A 145 -12.80 -6.23 -6.55
N TYR A 146 -13.32 -5.00 -6.59
CA TYR A 146 -12.90 -3.94 -5.68
C TYR A 146 -13.38 -4.22 -4.25
N PHE A 147 -14.63 -4.63 -4.08
CA PHE A 147 -15.17 -5.02 -2.77
C PHE A 147 -14.51 -6.29 -2.24
N THR A 148 -14.25 -7.30 -3.09
CA THR A 148 -13.53 -8.51 -2.65
C THR A 148 -12.11 -8.18 -2.19
N ASN A 149 -11.43 -7.25 -2.85
CA ASN A 149 -10.09 -6.80 -2.44
C ASN A 149 -10.09 -6.14 -1.07
N ILE A 150 -11.13 -5.37 -0.72
CA ILE A 150 -11.28 -4.80 0.63
C ILE A 150 -11.32 -5.91 1.68
N PHE A 151 -12.12 -6.97 1.47
CA PHE A 151 -12.22 -8.06 2.44
C PHE A 151 -10.92 -8.87 2.55
N ILE A 152 -10.30 -9.20 1.42
CA ILE A 152 -9.03 -9.93 1.38
C ILE A 152 -7.92 -9.12 2.05
N ASP A 153 -7.78 -7.84 1.72
CA ASP A 153 -6.77 -6.97 2.33
C ASP A 153 -7.04 -6.75 3.81
N THR A 154 -8.30 -6.65 4.23
CA THR A 154 -8.64 -6.57 5.66
C THR A 154 -8.15 -7.81 6.40
N PHE A 155 -8.38 -8.99 5.82
CA PHE A 155 -7.91 -10.25 6.40
C PHE A 155 -6.38 -10.29 6.47
N LEU A 156 -5.69 -9.90 5.40
CA LEU A 156 -4.23 -9.81 5.37
C LEU A 156 -3.68 -8.81 6.38
N VAL A 157 -4.29 -7.63 6.49
CA VAL A 157 -3.93 -6.60 7.47
C VAL A 157 -4.09 -7.14 8.89
N LEU A 158 -5.17 -7.87 9.17
CA LEU A 158 -5.37 -8.48 10.48
C LEU A 158 -4.28 -9.49 10.84
N LEU A 159 -3.85 -10.31 9.88
CA LEU A 159 -2.77 -11.27 10.09
C LEU A 159 -1.42 -10.57 10.30
N ILE A 160 -1.09 -9.58 9.47
CA ILE A 160 0.22 -8.92 9.47
C ILE A 160 0.38 -7.95 10.64
N PHE A 161 -0.66 -7.16 10.96
CA PHE A 161 -0.57 -6.06 11.93
C PHE A 161 -1.25 -6.35 13.26
N LYS A 162 -1.58 -7.62 13.57
CA LYS A 162 -2.25 -8.05 14.81
C LYS A 162 -1.73 -7.42 16.11
N LYS A 163 -0.41 -7.17 16.20
CA LYS A 163 0.25 -6.57 17.38
C LYS A 163 0.17 -5.04 17.44
N LYS A 164 -0.05 -4.37 16.30
CA LYS A 164 -0.08 -2.90 16.17
C LYS A 164 -1.50 -2.34 16.11
N LEU A 165 -2.47 -3.17 15.74
CA LEU A 165 -3.90 -2.90 15.82
C LEU A 165 -4.38 -2.87 17.28
#